data_AF-A0A8J7MWM6-F1
#
_entry.id   AF-A0A8J7MWM6-F1
#
_cell.length_a   1.000
_cell.length_b   1.000
_cell.length_c   1.000
_cell.angle_alpha   90.00
_cell.angle_beta   90.00
_cell.angle_gamma   90.00
#
_symmetry.space_group_name_H-M   'P 1'
#
loop_
_entity.id
_entity.type
_entity.pdbx_description
1 polymer ?
#
loop_
_entity_poly.entity_id
_entity_poly.type
_entity_poly.pdbx_seq_one_letter_code
_entity_poly.pdbx_strand_id
1 'polypeptide(L)' 'MDAVSQSICIYRLILDDIDAKVTMRGGGGLTAITQTTDDIFEARIAQEGHEDIRTYQIELSESGAPKILSVKESTKSY' A
#
# COMPACT_ATOMS: atom_id res chain seq x y z
N MET A 1 -4.62 10.77 18.25
CA MET A 1 -4.97 10.82 16.82
C MET A 1 -6.24 9.99 16.66
N ASP A 2 -7.24 10.46 15.93
CA ASP A 2 -8.43 9.66 15.64
C ASP A 2 -8.15 8.62 14.54
N ALA A 3 -9.02 7.61 14.41
CA ALA A 3 -8.84 6.52 13.46
C ALA A 3 -8.75 6.98 12.00
N VAL A 4 -9.44 8.06 11.62
CA VAL A 4 -9.40 8.59 10.24
C VAL A 4 -8.06 9.26 9.98
N SER A 5 -7.60 10.11 10.91
CA SER A 5 -6.27 10.73 10.83
C SER A 5 -5.15 9.69 10.75
N GLN A 6 -5.29 8.60 11.50
CA GLN A 6 -4.34 7.49 11.47
C GLN A 6 -4.32 6.77 10.12
N SER A 7 -5.50 6.44 9.56
CA SER A 7 -5.60 5.85 8.23
C SER A 7 -5.01 6.76 7.15
N ILE A 8 -5.20 8.08 7.25
CA ILE A 8 -4.58 9.05 6.34
C ILE A 8 -3.05 8.96 6.38
N CYS A 9 -2.45 8.88 7.59
CA CYS A 9 -1.01 8.73 7.74
C CYS A 9 -0.50 7.42 7.11
N ILE A 10 -1.22 6.31 7.31
CA ILE A 10 -0.85 5.01 6.73
C ILE A 10 -0.95 5.06 5.21
N TYR A 11 -2.04 5.60 4.65
CA TYR A 11 -2.21 5.68 3.20
C TYR A 11 -1.16 6.57 2.54
N ARG A 12 -0.80 7.70 3.16
CA ARG A 12 0.31 8.52 2.66
C ARG A 12 1.63 7.75 2.65
N LEU A 13 1.94 7.04 3.73
CA LEU A 13 3.15 6.22 3.81
C LEU A 13 3.21 5.14 2.71
N ILE A 14 2.08 4.48 2.42
CA ILE A 14 1.97 3.50 1.33
C ILE A 14 2.12 4.18 -0.04
N LEU A 15 1.47 5.33 -0.24
CA LEU A 15 1.56 6.09 -1.50
C LEU A 15 3.00 6.54 -1.77
N ASP A 16 3.71 7.03 -0.76
CA ASP A 16 5.10 7.45 -0.86
C ASP A 16 6.02 6.26 -1.21
N ASP A 17 5.78 5.07 -0.65
CA ASP A 17 6.53 3.85 -1.01
C ASP A 17 6.28 3.44 -2.47
N ILE A 18 5.02 3.51 -2.91
CA ILE A 18 4.63 3.16 -4.28
C ILE A 18 5.27 4.11 -5.28
N ASP A 19 5.18 5.43 -5.05
CA ASP A 19 5.79 6.45 -5.91
C ASP A 19 7.30 6.26 -6.03
N ALA A 20 7.96 5.89 -4.93
CA ALA A 20 9.41 5.67 -4.92
C ALA A 20 9.86 4.35 -5.58
N LYS A 21 9.04 3.29 -5.56
CA LYS A 21 9.49 1.93 -5.90
C LYS A 21 8.80 1.30 -7.11
N VAL A 22 7.59 1.71 -7.46
CA VAL A 22 6.82 1.08 -8.53
C VAL A 22 7.08 1.80 -9.86
N THR A 23 7.63 1.06 -10.82
CA THR A 23 7.75 1.56 -12.20
C THR A 23 6.54 1.12 -13.01
N MET A 24 5.72 2.07 -13.43
CA MET A 24 4.54 1.80 -14.24
C MET A 24 4.93 1.27 -15.64
N ARG A 25 4.22 0.22 -16.09
CA ARG A 25 4.33 -0.30 -17.47
C ARG A 25 2.96 -0.27 -18.15
N GLY A 26 2.91 0.39 -19.30
CA GLY A 26 1.68 0.54 -20.09
C GLY A 26 0.65 1.46 -19.43
N GLY A 27 -0.63 1.23 -19.74
CA GLY A 27 -1.74 1.94 -19.10
C GLY A 27 -2.13 1.35 -17.75
N GLY A 28 -2.58 2.18 -16.80
CA GLY A 28 -3.04 1.71 -15.49
C GLY A 28 -2.87 2.72 -14.36
N GLY A 29 -2.76 2.22 -13.12
CA GLY A 29 -2.57 3.04 -11.93
C GLY A 29 -2.96 2.33 -10.64
N LEU A 30 -2.82 3.01 -9.51
CA LEU A 30 -3.32 2.53 -8.22
C LEU A 30 -4.84 2.42 -8.26
N THR A 31 -5.37 1.21 -8.08
CA THR A 31 -6.81 0.92 -8.12
C THR A 31 -7.43 0.87 -6.73
N ALA A 32 -6.68 0.41 -5.72
CA ALA A 32 -7.15 0.33 -4.35
C ALA A 32 -6.00 0.30 -3.34
N ILE A 33 -6.26 0.82 -2.13
CA ILE A 33 -5.51 0.49 -0.91
C ILE A 33 -6.55 0.03 0.12
N THR A 34 -6.51 -1.24 0.49
CA THR A 34 -7.51 -1.85 1.40
C THR A 34 -6.83 -2.37 2.65
N GLN A 35 -7.39 -2.07 3.82
CA GLN A 35 -6.97 -2.73 5.05
C GLN A 35 -7.59 -4.13 5.10
N THR A 36 -6.77 -5.18 5.18
CA THR A 36 -7.24 -6.56 5.25
C THR A 36 -7.36 -7.07 6.68
N THR A 37 -6.43 -6.65 7.55
CA THR A 37 -6.43 -6.90 9.01
C THR A 37 -5.89 -5.67 9.72
N ASP A 38 -5.88 -5.67 11.06
CA ASP A 38 -5.52 -4.51 11.88
C ASP A 38 -4.19 -3.83 11.47
N ASP A 39 -3.18 -4.62 11.07
CA ASP A 39 -1.83 -4.16 10.69
C ASP A 39 -1.47 -4.42 9.23
N ILE A 40 -2.35 -5.02 8.42
CA ILE A 40 -2.05 -5.39 7.03
C ILE A 40 -2.89 -4.59 6.04
N PHE A 41 -2.20 -4.01 5.07
CA PHE A 41 -2.78 -3.25 3.97
C PHE A 41 -2.37 -3.84 2.64
N GLU A 42 -3.30 -3.88 1.68
CA GLU A 42 -3.04 -4.33 0.32
C GLU A 42 -3.26 -3.18 -0.65
N ALA A 43 -2.21 -2.80 -1.37
CA ALA A 43 -2.30 -1.90 -2.51
C ALA A 43 -2.35 -2.70 -3.81
N ARG A 44 -3.29 -2.34 -4.69
CA ARG A 44 -3.46 -2.95 -6.01
C ARG A 44 -3.16 -1.91 -7.09
N ILE A 45 -2.33 -2.30 -8.05
CA ILE A 45 -1.81 -1.41 -9.07
C ILE A 45 -2.04 -2.11 -10.40
N ALA A 46 -3.02 -1.62 -11.16
CA ALA A 46 -3.28 -2.11 -12.50
C ALA A 46 -2.14 -1.68 -13.43
N GLN A 47 -1.66 -2.62 -14.23
CA GLN A 47 -0.70 -2.42 -15.31
C GLN A 47 -1.18 -3.15 -16.57
N GLU A 48 -0.52 -2.91 -17.69
CA GLU A 48 -0.89 -3.60 -18.92
C GLU A 48 -0.66 -5.11 -18.80
N GLY A 49 -1.74 -5.88 -18.91
CA GLY A 49 -1.74 -7.34 -18.87
C GLY A 49 -1.62 -7.98 -17.47
N HIS A 50 -1.51 -7.20 -16.39
CA HIS A 50 -1.40 -7.73 -15.03
C HIS A 50 -1.78 -6.70 -13.96
N GLU A 51 -2.02 -7.16 -12.74
CA GLU A 51 -2.18 -6.35 -11.54
C GLU A 51 -1.07 -6.68 -10.55
N ASP A 52 -0.29 -5.67 -10.17
CA ASP A 52 0.67 -5.79 -9.08
C ASP A 52 -0.03 -5.55 -7.75
N ILE A 53 0.23 -6.43 -6.80
CA ILE A 53 -0.32 -6.42 -5.46
C ILE A 53 0.85 -6.26 -4.49
N ARG A 54 0.79 -5.22 -3.66
CA ARG A 54 1.76 -4.97 -2.59
C ARG A 54 1.05 -5.09 -1.25
N THR A 55 1.44 -6.08 -0.46
CA THR A 55 0.94 -6.29 0.90
C THR A 55 1.92 -5.66 1.88
N TYR A 56 1.47 -4.67 2.63
CA TYR A 56 2.21 -3.93 3.63
C TYR A 56 1.83 -4.41 5.01
N GLN A 57 2.82 -4.71 5.83
CA GLN A 57 2.65 -4.82 7.27
C GLN A 57 3.07 -3.51 7.93
N ILE A 58 2.18 -2.91 8.70
CA ILE A 58 2.34 -1.58 9.29
C ILE A 58 2.41 -1.69 10.81
N GLU A 59 3.46 -1.13 11.40
CA GLU A 59 3.53 -0.91 12.85
C GLU A 59 3.03 0.48 13.21
N LEU A 60 2.16 0.54 14.21
CA LEU A 60 1.74 1.78 14.83
C LEU A 60 2.58 1.99 16.09
N SER A 61 3.60 2.83 15.98
CA SER A 61 4.43 3.16 17.14
C SER A 61 3.65 4.02 18.15
N GLU A 62 4.04 3.96 19.43
CA GLU A 62 3.42 4.77 20.50
C GLU A 62 3.49 6.29 20.24
N SER A 63 4.39 6.72 19.36
CA SER A 63 4.50 8.12 18.89
C SER A 63 3.42 8.52 17.88
N GLY A 64 2.58 7.58 17.45
CA GLY A 64 1.47 7.79 16.51
C GLY A 64 1.89 7.85 15.04
N ALA A 65 3.19 7.71 14.73
CA ALA A 65 3.67 7.64 13.35
C ALA A 65 3.70 6.18 12.86
N PRO A 66 2.99 5.82 11.78
CA PRO A 66 3.04 4.48 11.21
C PRO A 66 4.40 4.20 10.55
N LYS A 67 4.81 2.94 10.54
CA LYS A 67 6.03 2.47 9.88
C LYS A 67 5.74 1.22 9.07
N ILE A 68 6.35 1.10 7.89
CA ILE A 68 6.32 -0.14 7.11
C ILE A 68 7.33 -1.11 7.74
N LEU A 69 6.85 -2.23 8.27
CA LEU A 69 7.69 -3.33 8.76
C LEU A 69 8.16 -4.21 7.61
N SER A 70 7.25 -4.54 6.70
CA SER A 70 7.55 -5.37 5.54
C SER A 70 6.63 -5.05 4.37
N VAL A 71 7.13 -5.33 3.16
CA VAL A 71 6.36 -5.28 1.91
C VAL A 71 6.53 -6.61 1.22
N LYS A 72 5.42 -7.25 0.88
CA LYS A 72 5.38 -8.45 0.04
C LYS A 72 4.75 -8.10 -1.30
N GLU A 73 5.42 -8.49 -2.37
CA GLU A 73 4.97 -8.24 -3.73
C GLU A 73 4.40 -9.54 -4.32
N SER A 74 3.29 -9.42 -5.03
CA SER A 74 2.76 -10.48 -5.88
C SER A 74 2.13 -9.86 -7.13
N THR A 75 1.94 -10.69 -8.15
CA THR A 75 1.33 -10.27 -9.40
C THR A 75 0.19 -11.21 -9.74
N LYS A 76 -0.91 -10.64 -10.20
CA LYS A 76 -2.05 -11.36 -10.74
C LYS A 76 -2.16 -11.08 -12.24
N SER A 77 -1.97 -12.10 -13.06
CA SER A 77 -2.21 -12.03 -14.50
C SER A 77 -3.71 -12.15 -14.81
N TYR A 78 -4.13 -11.52 -15.91
CA TYR A 78 -5.48 -11.67 -16.47
C TYR A 78 -5.55 -12.76 -17.54
#